data_AF-A0A562GSL3-F1
#
_entry.id   AF-A0A562GSL3-F1
#
_cell.length_a   1.000
_cell.length_b   1.000
_cell.length_c   1.000
_cell.angle_alpha   90.00
_cell.angle_beta   90.00
_cell.angle_gamma   90.00
#
_symmetry.space_group_name_H-M   'P 1'
#
loop_
_entity.id
_entity.type
_entity.pdbx_description
1 polymer ?
#
loop_
_entity_poly.entity_id
_entity_poly.type
_entity_poly.pdbx_seq_one_letter_code
_entity_poly.pdbx_strand_id
1 'polypeptide(L)' 'MITPELIARINALAKKSREIGLTDNERSEQAELRRRYLDNIRTQVKAQLDCIEIVDHEENCNCGCHNQH' A
#
# COMPACT_ATOMS: atom_id res chain seq x y z
N MET A 1 -0.92 -5.97 10.18
CA MET A 1 -2.13 -5.74 9.38
C MET A 1 -2.39 -4.24 9.30
N ILE A 2 -2.77 -3.71 8.12
CA ILE A 2 -3.15 -2.30 7.96
C ILE A 2 -4.57 -2.13 8.50
N THR A 3 -4.74 -1.32 9.55
CA THR A 3 -6.05 -1.01 10.11
C THR A 3 -6.48 0.42 9.76
N PRO A 4 -7.78 0.70 9.67
CA PRO A 4 -8.28 2.06 9.44
C PRO A 4 -7.81 3.02 10.54
N GLU A 5 -7.70 2.54 11.78
CA GLU A 5 -7.20 3.31 12.92
C GLU A 5 -5.74 3.77 12.74
N LEU A 6 -4.87 2.88 12.22
CA LEU A 6 -3.47 3.21 11.92
C LEU A 6 -3.38 4.32 10.86
N ILE A 7 -4.18 4.22 9.80
CA ILE A 7 -4.22 5.22 8.74
C ILE A 7 -4.76 6.56 9.28
N ALA A 8 -5.83 6.52 10.07
CA ALA A 8 -6.41 7.71 10.70
C ALA A 8 -5.40 8.42 11.60
N ARG A 9 -4.64 7.67 12.39
CA ARG A 9 -3.60 8.22 13.27
C ARG A 9 -2.46 8.87 12.49
N ILE A 10 -1.97 8.22 11.43
CA ILE A 10 -0.95 8.80 10.54
C ILE A 10 -1.45 10.12 9.92
N ASN A 11 -2.71 10.16 9.47
CA ASN A 11 -3.31 11.35 8.88
C ASN A 11 -3.49 12.48 9.91
N ALA A 12 -3.91 12.16 11.13
CA ALA A 12 -4.03 13.12 12.22
C ALA A 12 -2.67 13.77 12.54
N LEU A 13 -1.61 12.96 12.68
CA LEU A 13 -0.25 13.44 12.89
C LEU A 13 0.26 14.24 11.68
N ALA A 14 -0.06 13.83 10.45
CA ALA A 14 0.32 14.57 9.24
C ALA A 14 -0.36 15.94 9.17
N LYS A 15 -1.64 16.02 9.55
CA LYS A 15 -2.38 17.30 9.63
C LYS A 15 -1.77 18.21 10.70
N LYS A 16 -1.53 17.68 11.90
CA LYS A 16 -0.89 18.43 13.00
C LYS A 16 0.48 18.98 12.59
N SER A 17 1.29 18.16 11.93
CA SER A 17 2.60 18.55 11.38
C SER A 17 2.55 19.77 10.46
N ARG A 18 1.49 19.88 9.64
CA ARG A 18 1.31 20.98 8.69
C ARG A 18 0.79 22.26 9.34
N GLU A 19 -0.10 22.14 10.32
CA GLU A 19 -0.76 23.30 10.94
C GLU A 19 0.07 23.94 12.04
N ILE A 20 0.60 23.12 12.95
CA ILE A 20 1.20 23.58 14.22
C ILE A 20 2.60 23.00 14.44
N GLY A 21 3.01 22.02 13.64
CA GLY A 21 4.24 21.25 13.85
C GLY A 21 4.04 20.05 14.77
N LEU A 22 5.04 19.17 14.79
CA LEU A 22 5.06 17.98 15.65
C LEU A 22 6.09 18.13 16.75
N THR A 23 5.73 17.68 17.93
CA THR A 23 6.69 17.43 19.03
C THR A 23 7.59 16.25 18.70
N ASP A 24 8.75 16.13 19.35
CA ASP A 24 9.69 15.02 19.12
C ASP A 24 9.09 13.64 19.39
N ASN A 25 8.21 13.53 20.39
CA ASN A 25 7.47 12.29 20.65
C ASN A 25 6.53 11.94 19.50
N GLU A 26 5.78 12.92 18.98
CA GLU A 26 4.85 12.69 17.88
C GLU A 26 5.55 12.43 16.55
N ARG A 27 6.74 13.02 16.34
CA ARG A 27 7.61 12.69 15.21
C ARG A 27 8.05 11.23 15.27
N SER A 28 8.44 10.77 16.45
CA SER A 28 8.86 9.38 16.68
C SER A 28 7.69 8.42 16.48
N GLU A 29 6.52 8.74 17.01
CA GLU A 29 5.27 8.00 16.79
C GLU A 29 4.92 7.93 15.30
N GLN A 30 4.96 9.06 14.59
CA GLN A 30 4.69 9.12 13.16
C GLN A 30 5.67 8.27 12.36
N ALA A 31 6.96 8.28 12.71
CA ALA A 31 7.98 7.48 12.05
C ALA A 31 7.74 5.97 12.25
N GLU A 32 7.42 5.55 13.47
CA GLU A 32 7.09 4.16 13.77
C GLU A 32 5.85 3.69 13.01
N LEU A 33 4.77 4.47 13.04
CA LEU A 33 3.52 4.16 12.36
C LEU A 33 3.72 4.06 10.84
N ARG A 34 4.49 4.97 10.24
CA ARG A 34 4.84 4.90 8.81
C ARG A 34 5.66 3.67 8.47
N ARG A 35 6.64 3.30 9.31
CA ARG A 35 7.44 2.09 9.10
C ARG A 35 6.55 0.85 9.11
N ARG A 36 5.66 0.73 10.09
CA ARG A 36 4.68 -0.37 10.17
C ARG A 36 3.76 -0.40 8.95
N TYR A 37 3.26 0.74 8.50
CA TYR A 37 2.45 0.83 7.28
C TYR A 37 3.19 0.30 6.06
N LEU A 38 4.41 0.80 5.81
CA LEU A 38 5.22 0.41 4.65
C LEU A 38 5.58 -1.07 4.66
N ASP A 39 5.88 -1.63 5.82
CA ASP A 39 6.21 -3.05 5.95
C ASP A 39 5.03 -3.96 5.59
N ASN A 40 3.83 -3.57 6.03
CA ASN A 40 2.60 -4.29 5.68
C ASN A 40 2.27 -4.13 4.19
N ILE A 41 2.41 -2.92 3.63
CA ILE A 41 2.20 -2.68 2.20
C ILE A 41 3.18 -3.50 1.37
N ARG A 42 4.47 -3.55 1.73
CA ARG A 42 5.47 -4.35 1.01
C ARG A 42 5.10 -5.83 1.00
N THR A 43 4.67 -6.36 2.15
CA THR A 43 4.23 -7.76 2.27
C THR A 43 3.01 -8.02 1.40
N GLN A 44 2.01 -7.12 1.44
CA GLN A 44 0.80 -7.24 0.63
C GLN A 44 1.09 -7.17 -0.88
N VAL A 45 1.94 -6.24 -1.31
CA VAL A 45 2.34 -6.10 -2.72
C VAL A 45 3.12 -7.32 -3.18
N LYS A 46 4.05 -7.84 -2.39
CA LYS A 46 4.77 -9.08 -2.70
C LYS A 46 3.81 -10.25 -2.88
N ALA A 47 2.85 -10.42 -1.96
CA ALA A 47 1.85 -11.48 -2.06
C ALA A 47 0.99 -11.33 -3.32
N GLN A 48 0.58 -10.11 -3.67
CA GLN A 48 -0.15 -9.85 -4.90
C GLN A 48 0.66 -10.21 -6.15
N LEU A 49 1.95 -9.86 -6.19
CA LEU A 49 2.84 -10.19 -7.30
C LEU A 49 3.10 -11.70 -7.43
N ASP A 50 3.22 -12.41 -6.31
CA ASP A 50 3.40 -13.88 -6.27
C ASP A 50 2.15 -14.61 -6.78
N CYS A 51 0.97 -14.02 -6.58
CA CYS A 51 -0.30 -14.52 -7.14
C CYS A 51 -0.50 -14.18 -8.63
N ILE A 52 0.42 -13.44 -9.28
CA ILE A 52 0.31 -13.18 -10.72
C ILE A 52 0.79 -14.42 -11.46
N GLU A 53 -0.15 -15.23 -11.92
CA GLU A 53 0.08 -16.30 -12.87
C GLU A 53 0.19 -15.69 -14.28
N ILE A 54 1.35 -15.88 -14.93
CA ILE A 54 1.51 -15.55 -16.35
C ILE A 54 0.77 -16.63 -17.13
N VAL A 55 -0.47 -16.31 -17.53
CA VAL A 55 -1.23 -17.14 -18.45
C VAL A 55 -0.74 -16.87 -19.87
N ASP A 56 0.12 -17.75 -20.39
CA ASP A 56 0.40 -17.80 -21.82
C ASP A 56 -0.92 -18.04 -22.55
N HIS A 57 -1.30 -17.11 -23.43
CA HIS A 57 -2.46 -17.28 -24.29
C HIS A 57 -2.11 -18.35 -25.33
N GLU A 58 -2.65 -19.56 -25.17
CA GLU A 58 -2.53 -20.59 -26.20
C GLU A 58 -3.16 -20.10 -27.52
N GLU A 59 -2.57 -20.47 -28.67
CA GLU A 59 -2.94 -20.00 -30.01
C GLU A 59 -4.40 -20.29 -30.43
N ASN A 60 -5.18 -21.01 -29.60
CA ASN A 60 -6.59 -21.33 -29.80
C ASN A 60 -7.52 -20.87 -28.65
N CYS A 61 -7.16 -19.82 -27.92
CA CYS A 61 -8.05 -19.27 -26.90
C CYS A 61 -9.30 -18.62 -27.52
N ASN A 62 -10.50 -19.13 -27.18
CA ASN A 62 -11.79 -18.60 -27.66
C ASN A 62 -12.29 -17.39 -26.86
N CYS A 63 -11.44 -16.74 -26.07
CA CYS A 63 -11.80 -15.46 -25.46
C CYS A 63 -11.59 -14.36 -26.52
N GLY A 64 -12.64 -13.64 -26.90
CA GLY A 64 -12.63 -12.64 -27.98
C GLY A 64 -11.82 -11.38 -27.70
N CYS A 65 -10.64 -11.51 -27.09
CA CYS A 65 -9.77 -10.43 -26.61
C CYS A 65 -8.73 -9.98 -27.65
N HIS A 66 -8.74 -10.52 -28.87
CA HIS A 66 -7.83 -10.13 -29.94
C HIS A 66 -8.33 -8.89 -30.69
N ASN A 67 -8.41 -7.74 -30.01
CA ASN A 67 -8.28 -6.46 -30.71
C ASN A 67 -7.91 -5.32 -29.76
N GLN A 68 -6.61 -5.07 -29.61
CA GLN A 68 -6.03 -3.73 -29.80
C GLN A 68 -4.50 -3.84 -29.82
N HIS A 69 -3.98 -3.55 -31.01
CA HIS A 69 -2.60 -3.24 -31.34
C HIS A 69 -2.10 -2.01 -30.56
#